data_AF-A0A3S0EIZ6-F1
#
_entry.id   AF-A0A3S0EIZ6-F1
#
_cell.length_a   1.000
_cell.length_b   1.000
_cell.length_c   1.000
_cell.angle_alpha   90.00
_cell.angle_beta   90.00
_cell.angle_gamma   90.00
#
_symmetry.space_group_name_H-M   'P 1'
#
loop_
_entity.id
_entity.type
_entity.pdbx_description
1 polymer ?
#
loop_
_entity_poly.entity_id
_entity_poly.type
_entity_poly.pdbx_seq_one_letter_code
_entity_poly.pdbx_strand_id
1 'polypeptide(L)'
;MPAWQHKIAEGTHHLLYLLMFLVPLSGWLMSSAKGFQVVYFGVLPIPDLIGKDKELGELLEEMHEVLSWSLISLVGLHLAGALKHHIIDKDSTLRRMLPFGK
;
A
#
# COMPACT_ATOMS: atom_id res chain seq x y z
N MET A 1 9.39 0.84 24.42
CA MET A 1 8.83 1.96 23.64
C MET A 1 7.76 2.68 24.45
N PRO A 2 7.69 4.02 24.43
CA PRO A 2 6.58 4.79 24.98
C PRO A 2 5.24 4.46 24.31
N ALA A 3 4.13 4.63 25.03
CA ALA A 3 2.79 4.29 24.54
C ALA A 3 2.40 5.01 23.24
N TRP A 4 2.88 6.25 23.03
CA TRP A 4 2.61 7.00 21.81
C TRP A 4 3.31 6.40 20.58
N GLN A 5 4.53 5.85 20.71
CA GLN A 5 5.23 5.17 19.62
C GLN A 5 4.50 3.89 19.21
N HIS A 6 3.95 3.15 20.19
CA HIS A 6 3.16 1.97 19.92
C HIS A 6 1.88 2.30 19.13
N LYS A 7 1.14 3.34 19.54
CA LYS A 7 -0.06 3.80 18.82
C LYS A 7 0.24 4.24 17.39
N ILE A 8 1.33 4.96 17.18
CA ILE A 8 1.76 5.35 15.83
C ILE A 8 2.10 4.11 15.01
N ALA A 9 2.86 3.16 15.57
CA ALA A 9 3.22 1.94 14.85
C ALA A 9 1.97 1.13 14.44
N GLU A 10 1.00 0.96 15.33
CA GLU A 10 -0.27 0.29 15.04
C GLU A 10 -1.06 1.02 13.95
N GLY A 11 -1.19 2.35 14.06
CA GLY A 11 -1.82 3.18 13.03
C GLY A 11 -1.13 3.09 11.67
N THR A 12 0.21 3.09 11.63
CA THR A 12 0.99 2.90 10.40
C THR A 12 0.70 1.54 9.77
N HIS A 13 0.64 0.45 10.54
CA HIS A 13 0.31 -0.87 9.99
C HIS A 13 -1.11 -0.91 9.43
N HIS A 14 -2.11 -0.35 10.13
CA HIS A 14 -3.47 -0.28 9.61
C HIS A 14 -3.57 0.52 8.31
N LEU A 15 -2.87 1.65 8.23
CA LEU A 15 -2.81 2.46 7.00
C LEU A 15 -2.11 1.70 5.87
N LEU A 16 -1.01 0.99 6.15
CA LEU A 16 -0.34 0.16 5.15
C LEU A 16 -1.27 -0.93 4.62
N TYR A 17 -2.01 -1.64 5.49
CA TYR A 17 -2.97 -2.65 5.06
C TYR A 17 -4.13 -2.06 4.25
N LEU A 18 -4.63 -0.90 4.65
CA LEU A 18 -5.68 -0.20 3.91
C LEU A 18 -5.19 0.20 2.51
N LEU A 19 -4.02 0.83 2.41
CA LEU A 19 -3.45 1.27 1.14
C LEU A 19 -3.07 0.09 0.24
N MET A 20 -2.58 -1.01 0.81
CA MET A 20 -2.28 -2.24 0.07
C MET A 20 -3.52 -2.82 -0.61
N PHE A 21 -4.73 -2.56 -0.09
CA PHE A 21 -5.98 -2.93 -0.74
C PHE A 21 -6.50 -1.85 -1.70
N LEU A 22 -6.45 -0.58 -1.29
CA LEU A 22 -7.00 0.53 -2.09
C LEU A 22 -6.23 0.78 -3.38
N VAL A 23 -4.90 0.68 -3.38
CA VAL A 23 -4.06 0.88 -4.58
C VAL A 23 -4.43 -0.09 -5.70
N PRO A 24 -4.41 -1.43 -5.51
CA PRO A 24 -4.79 -2.34 -6.59
C PRO A 24 -6.27 -2.21 -6.98
N LEU A 25 -7.16 -1.91 -6.03
CA LEU A 25 -8.58 -1.69 -6.33
C LEU A 25 -8.79 -0.46 -7.23
N SER A 26 -8.14 0.67 -6.93
CA SER A 26 -8.22 1.87 -7.76
C SER A 26 -7.60 1.65 -9.14
N GLY A 27 -6.52 0.87 -9.23
CA GLY A 27 -5.91 0.49 -10.52
C GLY A 27 -6.86 -0.35 -11.39
N TRP A 28 -7.56 -1.33 -10.80
CA TRP A 28 -8.53 -2.15 -11.54
C TRP A 28 -9.74 -1.33 -12.00
N LEU A 29 -10.26 -0.44 -11.15
CA LEU A 29 -11.32 0.50 -11.53
C LEU A 29 -10.85 1.42 -12.67
N MET A 30 -9.64 1.98 -12.57
CA MET A 30 -9.05 2.82 -13.61
C MET A 30 -8.95 2.07 -14.95
N SER A 31 -8.43 0.84 -14.94
CA SER A 31 -8.34 0.00 -16.14
C SER A 31 -9.72 -0.26 -16.75
N SER A 32 -10.72 -0.57 -15.91
CA SER A 32 -12.11 -0.79 -16.34
C SER A 32 -12.68 0.46 -17.02
N ALA A 33 -12.55 1.64 -16.39
CA ALA A 33 -13.06 2.92 -16.91
C ALA A 33 -12.39 3.32 -18.23
N LYS A 34 -11.08 3.08 -18.36
CA LYS A 34 -10.31 3.34 -19.60
C LYS A 34 -10.52 2.27 -20.67
N GLY A 35 -11.23 1.19 -20.36
CA GLY A 35 -11.51 0.09 -21.29
C GLY A 35 -10.31 -0.83 -21.55
N PHE A 36 -9.36 -0.89 -20.62
CA PHE A 36 -8.25 -1.83 -20.62
C PHE A 36 -8.63 -3.10 -19.85
N GLN A 37 -8.68 -4.22 -20.57
CA GLN A 37 -8.94 -5.53 -19.98
C GLN A 37 -7.81 -5.92 -19.02
N VAL A 38 -8.15 -6.10 -17.74
CA VAL A 38 -7.19 -6.64 -16.76
C VAL A 38 -7.08 -8.15 -16.98
N VAL A 39 -5.84 -8.64 -17.09
CA VAL A 39 -5.53 -10.07 -17.27
C VAL A 39 -4.66 -10.54 -16.11
N TYR A 40 -5.25 -11.35 -15.23
CA TYR A 40 -4.57 -11.91 -14.08
C TYR A 40 -3.47 -12.87 -14.53
N PHE A 41 -2.22 -12.54 -14.14
CA PHE A 41 -0.98 -13.20 -14.57
C PHE A 41 -0.85 -13.42 -16.08
N GLY A 42 -1.53 -12.60 -16.91
CA GLY A 42 -1.52 -12.75 -18.37
C GLY A 42 -2.30 -13.96 -18.91
N VAL A 43 -3.00 -14.72 -18.05
CA VAL A 43 -3.72 -15.94 -18.44
C VAL A 43 -5.24 -15.84 -18.32
N LEU A 44 -5.74 -15.12 -17.30
CA LEU A 44 -7.16 -15.08 -16.99
C LEU A 44 -7.69 -13.65 -17.10
N PRO A 45 -8.50 -13.31 -18.12
CA PRO A 45 -9.17 -12.03 -18.18
C PRO A 45 -10.19 -11.96 -17.03
N ILE A 46 -10.08 -10.94 -16.18
CA ILE A 46 -11.01 -10.71 -15.08
C ILE A 46 -12.04 -9.66 -15.49
N PRO A 47 -13.30 -9.76 -15.05
CA PRO A 47 -14.34 -8.82 -15.49
C PRO A 47 -14.02 -7.38 -15.10
N ASP A 48 -14.44 -6.45 -15.96
CA ASP A 48 -14.43 -5.03 -15.63
C ASP A 48 -15.43 -4.78 -14.49
N LEU A 49 -15.04 -3.96 -13.52
CA LEU A 49 -15.87 -3.64 -12.36
C LEU A 49 -16.87 -2.52 -12.66
N ILE A 50 -16.55 -1.66 -13.63
CA ILE A 50 -17.32 -0.49 -14.04
C ILE A 50 -17.29 -0.35 -15.55
N GLY A 51 -18.27 0.37 -16.10
CA GLY A 51 -18.32 0.70 -17.52
C GLY A 51 -17.25 1.70 -17.95
N LYS A 52 -17.05 1.82 -19.27
CA LYS A 52 -16.13 2.79 -19.85
C LYS A 52 -16.62 4.21 -19.62
N ASP A 53 -15.77 5.03 -19.03
CA ASP A 53 -16.03 6.44 -18.76
C ASP A 53 -14.68 7.16 -18.70
N LYS A 54 -14.49 8.13 -19.60
CA LYS A 54 -13.21 8.83 -19.74
C LYS A 54 -12.94 9.75 -18.55
N GLU A 55 -13.93 10.50 -18.10
CA GLU A 55 -13.77 11.44 -16.99
C GLU A 55 -13.49 10.68 -15.70
N LEU A 56 -14.21 9.60 -15.46
CA LEU A 56 -13.96 8.72 -14.32
C LEU A 56 -12.59 8.05 -14.41
N GLY A 57 -12.14 7.67 -15.62
CA GLY A 57 -10.82 7.10 -15.83
C GLY A 57 -9.67 8.05 -15.50
N GLU A 58 -9.80 9.34 -15.82
CA GLU A 58 -8.82 10.39 -15.47
C GLU A 58 -8.81 10.65 -13.96
N LEU A 59 -9.99 10.71 -13.32
CA LEU A 59 -10.09 10.84 -11.87
C LEU A 59 -9.45 9.66 -11.13
N LEU A 60 -9.72 8.43 -11.58
CA LEU A 60 -9.17 7.22 -10.97
C LEU A 60 -7.66 7.11 -11.16
N GLU A 61 -7.11 7.64 -12.25
CA GLU A 61 -5.66 7.74 -12.46
C GLU A 61 -5.01 8.66 -11.43
N GLU A 62 -5.55 9.87 -11.24
CA GLU A 62 -5.05 10.81 -10.22
C GLU A 62 -5.16 10.20 -8.81
N MET A 63 -6.30 9.59 -8.49
CA MET A 63 -6.49 8.89 -7.21
C MET A 63 -5.47 7.75 -7.04
N HIS A 64 -5.24 6.94 -8.08
CA HIS A 64 -4.29 5.84 -8.02
C HIS A 64 -2.86 6.33 -7.82
N GLU A 65 -2.47 7.41 -8.49
CA GLU A 65 -1.15 8.04 -8.31
C GLU A 65 -0.96 8.55 -6.88
N VAL A 66 -1.93 9.30 -6.33
CA VAL A 66 -1.88 9.82 -4.96
C VAL A 66 -1.81 8.68 -3.93
N LEU A 67 -2.62 7.64 -4.11
CA LEU A 67 -2.60 6.46 -3.22
C LEU A 67 -1.26 5.73 -3.29
N SER A 68 -0.67 5.61 -4.48
CA SER A 68 0.62 4.96 -4.71
C SER A 68 1.76 5.73 -4.06
N TRP A 69 1.83 7.05 -4.24
CA TRP A 69 2.82 7.89 -3.56
C TRP A 69 2.66 7.92 -2.05
N SER A 70 1.41 7.88 -1.56
CA SER A 70 1.12 7.76 -0.12
C SER A 70 1.63 6.44 0.44
N LEU A 71 1.41 5.32 -0.26
CA LEU A 71 1.90 4.00 0.14
C LEU A 71 3.42 3.96 0.16
N ILE A 72 4.09 4.44 -0.90
CA ILE A 72 5.56 4.50 -0.97
C ILE A 72 6.13 5.31 0.20
N SER A 73 5.56 6.48 0.47
CA SER A 73 5.98 7.34 1.57
C SER A 73 5.82 6.64 2.92
N LEU A 74 4.68 5.97 3.14
CA LEU A 74 4.39 5.27 4.38
C LEU A 74 5.30 4.04 4.58
N VAL A 75 5.61 3.30 3.52
CA VAL A 75 6.61 2.22 3.54
C VAL A 75 7.99 2.77 3.90
N GLY A 76 8.38 3.92 3.33
CA GLY A 76 9.62 4.61 3.67
C GLY A 76 9.70 4.99 5.15
N LEU A 77 8.63 5.58 5.69
CA LEU A 77 8.53 5.91 7.12
C LEU A 77 8.56 4.66 8.01
N HIS A 78 7.88 3.60 7.61
CA HIS A 78 7.87 2.32 8.32
C HIS A 78 9.28 1.71 8.38
N LEU A 79 9.98 1.67 7.25
CA LEU A 79 11.37 1.21 7.17
C LEU A 79 12.29 2.06 8.04
N ALA A 80 12.17 3.40 7.94
CA ALA A 80 12.95 4.33 8.75
C ALA A 80 12.71 4.12 10.25
N GLY A 81 11.46 3.89 10.65
CA GLY A 81 11.10 3.53 12.03
C GLY A 81 11.76 2.23 12.47
N ALA A 82 11.64 1.16 11.69
CA ALA A 82 12.26 -0.13 12.01
C ALA A 82 13.79 -0.03 12.13
N LEU A 83 14.44 0.72 11.24
CA LEU A 83 15.89 0.99 11.30
C LEU A 83 16.28 1.84 12.50
N LYS A 84 15.51 2.88 12.83
CA LYS A 84 15.73 3.71 14.03
C LYS A 84 15.66 2.86 15.30
N HIS A 85 14.65 2.01 15.40
CA HIS A 85 14.48 1.07 16.52
C HIS A 85 15.64 0.08 16.62
N HIS A 86 16.13 -0.41 15.48
CA HIS A 86 17.23 -1.37 15.45
C HIS A 86 18.62 -0.75 15.72
N ILE A 87 18.92 0.40 15.14
CA ILE A 87 20.26 1.00 15.15
C ILE A 87 20.45 1.95 16.34
N ILE A 88 19.44 2.79 16.62
CA ILE A 88 19.52 3.83 17.65
C ILE A 88 19.01 3.30 18.99
N ASP A 89 17.77 2.80 19.01
CA ASP A 89 17.16 2.28 20.25
C ASP A 89 17.72 0.90 20.64
N LYS A 90 18.40 0.23 19.69
CA LYS A 90 19.02 -1.10 19.83
C LYS A 90 18.03 -2.15 20.35
N ASP A 91 16.79 -2.06 19.93
CA ASP A 91 15.75 -3.01 20.31
C ASP A 91 15.60 -4.16 19.29
N SER A 92 14.78 -5.14 19.65
CA SER A 92 14.53 -6.33 18.83
C SER A 92 13.39 -6.17 17.83
N THR A 93 12.86 -4.96 17.61
CA THR A 93 11.67 -4.73 16.76
C THR A 93 11.87 -5.26 15.34
N LEU A 94 12.99 -4.90 14.68
CA LEU A 94 13.31 -5.41 13.34
C LEU A 94 13.53 -6.92 13.34
N ARG A 95 14.17 -7.45 14.39
CA ARG A 95 14.45 -8.90 14.49
C ARG A 95 13.18 -9.72 14.57
N ARG A 96 12.13 -9.21 15.21
CA ARG A 96 10.82 -9.87 15.28
C ARG A 96 10.12 -10.00 13.92
N MET A 97 10.53 -9.24 12.90
CA MET A 97 10.03 -9.36 11.54
C MET A 97 10.83 -10.35 10.69
N LEU A 98 12.01 -10.78 11.14
CA LEU A 98 12.86 -11.70 10.40
C LEU A 98 12.45 -13.15 10.67
N PRO A 99 12.46 -14.03 9.64
CA PRO A 99 12.05 -15.43 9.78
C PRO A 99 12.86 -16.22 10.82
N PHE A 100 14.08 -15.79 11.13
CA PHE A 100 14.97 -16.43 12.12
C PHE A 100 15.50 -15.46 13.19
N GLY A 101 14.85 -14.31 13.37
CA GLY A 101 15.32 -13.31 14.33
C GLY A 101 15.11 -13.76 15.78
N LYS A 102 16.20 -13.77 16.56
CA LYS A 102 16.16 -13.88 18.03
C LYS A 102 16.22 -12.48 18.67
#